data_AF-A0A2E6BIM1-F1
#
_entry.id   AF-A0A2E6BIM1-F1
#
_cell.length_a   1.000
_cell.length_b   1.000
_cell.length_c   1.000
_cell.angle_alpha   90.00
_cell.angle_beta   90.00
_cell.angle_gamma   90.00
#
_symmetry.space_group_name_H-M   'P 1'
#
loop_
_entity.id
_entity.type
_entity.pdbx_description
1 polymer ?
#
loop_
_entity_poly.entity_id
_entity_poly.type
_entity_poly.pdbx_seq_one_letter_code
_entity_poly.pdbx_strand_id
1 'polypeptide(L)'
;MTDNEGMRTNKLKLSILALFLLPTLGLTPVAGQAQSISGSSTELLDEQEIARLWLPASYAHLQDQLVLAARRAARHEDCQEVLYGRLNEYRTERDEPSFAIMCMKDVRTTFDQVFFASELDGESLDEPRQQPTSEELEQLRGLLQSVAPNRRAPGSEDDADEAAVDMTPPEVF
;
A
#
# COMPACT_ATOMS: atom_id res chain seq x y z
N MET A 1 -46.81 61.20 5.80
CA MET A 1 -46.76 61.07 7.28
C MET A 1 -46.00 59.79 7.57
N THR A 2 -44.75 59.75 8.00
CA THR A 2 -43.76 60.76 8.39
C THR A 2 -42.41 60.03 8.44
N ASP A 3 -41.36 60.67 7.94
CA ASP A 3 -39.95 60.32 8.08
C ASP A 3 -39.51 59.98 9.52
N ASN A 4 -38.44 59.19 9.66
CA ASN A 4 -37.54 59.37 10.79
C ASN A 4 -36.08 59.13 10.38
N GLU A 5 -35.38 60.27 10.27
CA GLU A 5 -33.94 60.45 10.25
C GLU A 5 -33.25 59.90 11.50
N GLY A 6 -31.96 59.58 11.38
CA GLY A 6 -31.15 59.19 12.54
C GLY A 6 -29.66 59.03 12.26
N MET A 7 -29.04 60.00 11.57
CA MET A 7 -27.59 60.19 11.49
C MET A 7 -26.94 60.21 12.89
N ARG A 8 -25.78 59.56 13.04
CA ARG A 8 -24.63 60.12 13.80
C ARG A 8 -23.32 59.40 13.50
N THR A 9 -22.54 60.06 12.67
CA THR A 9 -21.11 59.87 12.43
C THR A 9 -20.29 60.23 13.66
N ASN A 10 -19.33 59.40 14.06
CA ASN A 10 -18.24 59.82 14.94
C ASN A 10 -16.90 59.68 14.20
N LYS A 11 -16.39 60.83 13.74
CA LYS A 11 -14.99 61.05 13.38
C LYS A 11 -14.20 61.24 14.66
N LEU A 12 -13.09 60.52 14.86
CA LEU A 12 -12.04 61.00 15.76
C LEU A 12 -10.62 60.53 15.36
N LYS A 13 -9.92 61.51 14.77
CA LYS A 13 -8.51 61.89 14.97
C LYS A 13 -7.37 61.00 14.45
N LEU A 14 -6.85 61.49 13.32
CA LEU A 14 -5.47 61.44 12.85
C LEU A 14 -4.46 61.98 13.90
N SER A 15 -3.35 61.28 14.10
CA SER A 15 -2.08 61.81 14.67
C SER A 15 -0.97 60.85 14.20
N ILE A 16 -0.32 61.07 13.06
CA ILE A 16 0.87 61.90 12.80
C ILE A 16 2.13 61.44 13.59
N LEU A 17 3.10 60.95 12.78
CA LEU A 17 4.56 60.94 12.93
C LEU A 17 5.22 60.09 14.03
N ALA A 18 5.85 59.01 13.58
CA ALA A 18 7.25 58.76 13.93
C ALA A 18 7.95 58.04 12.75
N LEU A 19 8.74 58.81 12.00
CA LEU A 19 9.85 58.27 11.21
C LEU A 19 10.80 57.55 12.18
N PHE A 20 11.12 56.29 11.90
CA PHE A 20 12.43 55.74 12.24
C PHE A 20 13.01 55.00 11.05
N LEU A 21 14.23 55.42 10.74
CA LEU A 21 15.04 55.06 9.58
C LEU A 21 15.45 53.58 9.58
N LEU A 22 15.51 52.99 8.40
CA LEU A 22 16.37 51.82 8.13
C LEU A 22 17.84 52.20 8.36
N PRO A 23 18.67 51.24 8.79
CA PRO A 23 19.63 50.72 7.83
C PRO A 23 19.93 49.20 7.92
N THR A 24 20.21 48.66 6.74
CA THR A 24 21.26 47.68 6.41
C THR A 24 21.18 46.23 6.91
N LEU A 25 20.99 45.35 5.91
CA LEU A 25 21.85 44.19 5.61
C LEU A 25 22.19 43.25 6.77
N GLY A 26 21.38 42.22 6.90
CA GLY A 26 21.78 40.94 7.47
C GLY A 26 21.25 39.82 6.59
N LEU A 27 21.97 39.49 5.51
CA LEU A 27 21.85 38.19 4.85
C LEU A 27 22.18 37.14 5.93
N THR A 28 21.17 36.53 6.51
CA THR A 28 21.35 35.23 7.16
C THR A 28 21.41 34.19 6.04
N PRO A 29 22.45 33.35 5.98
CA PRO A 29 22.48 32.26 5.05
C PRO A 29 21.26 31.38 5.33
N VAL A 30 20.48 31.13 4.28
CA VAL A 30 19.53 30.03 4.25
C VAL A 30 20.34 28.78 4.59
N ALA A 31 20.19 28.30 5.82
CA ALA A 31 20.58 26.95 6.15
C ALA A 31 19.59 26.09 5.37
N GLY A 32 19.98 25.74 4.14
CA GLY A 32 19.39 24.64 3.42
C GLY A 32 19.55 23.42 4.30
N GLN A 33 18.56 23.16 5.15
CA GLN A 33 18.26 21.81 5.56
C GLN A 33 17.86 21.09 4.28
N ALA A 34 18.88 20.55 3.59
CA ALA A 34 18.69 19.35 2.82
C ALA A 34 18.22 18.30 3.83
N GLN A 35 16.90 18.26 4.02
CA GLN A 35 16.24 17.09 4.53
C GLN A 35 16.49 16.05 3.43
N SER A 36 17.59 15.32 3.58
CA SER A 36 17.71 14.00 3.01
C SER A 36 16.62 13.19 3.69
N ILE A 37 15.42 13.25 3.14
CA ILE A 37 14.37 12.27 3.36
C ILE A 37 14.92 11.02 2.67
N SER A 38 15.88 10.37 3.32
CA SER A 38 16.18 8.98 3.02
C SER A 38 14.96 8.20 3.49
N GLY A 39 13.91 8.21 2.66
CA GLY A 39 12.85 7.21 2.69
C GLY A 39 13.47 5.90 2.25
N SER A 40 14.20 5.27 3.15
CA SER A 40 14.79 3.96 3.00
C SER A 40 14.43 3.14 4.23
N SER A 41 13.14 2.86 4.37
CA SER A 41 12.62 1.86 5.28
C SER A 41 11.51 1.10 4.56
N THR A 42 11.90 0.30 3.56
CA THR A 42 11.00 -0.52 2.72
C THR A 42 10.32 -1.69 3.45
N GLU A 43 10.24 -1.68 4.80
CA GLU A 43 9.68 -2.81 5.53
C GLU A 43 8.61 -2.46 6.57
N LEU A 44 8.52 -1.22 7.07
CA LEU A 44 7.54 -0.83 8.08
C LEU A 44 7.04 0.60 7.80
N LEU A 45 5.72 0.81 7.81
CA LEU A 45 5.13 2.14 7.74
C LEU A 45 5.48 2.94 8.98
N ASP A 46 5.83 4.21 8.80
CA ASP A 46 6.10 5.11 9.92
C ASP A 46 4.78 5.50 10.63
N GLU A 47 4.85 5.83 11.92
CA GLU A 47 3.72 6.33 12.71
C GLU A 47 2.99 7.51 12.02
N GLN A 48 3.75 8.34 11.32
CA GLN A 48 3.22 9.48 10.58
C GLN A 48 2.42 9.05 9.33
N GLU A 49 2.82 7.96 8.66
CA GLU A 49 2.08 7.40 7.53
C GLU A 49 0.79 6.74 8.01
N ILE A 50 0.85 6.02 9.14
CA ILE A 50 -0.33 5.41 9.78
C ILE A 50 -1.36 6.50 10.15
N ALA A 51 -0.91 7.66 10.65
CA ALA A 51 -1.81 8.77 10.97
C ALA A 51 -2.54 9.36 9.74
N ARG A 52 -2.06 9.10 8.52
CA ARG A 52 -2.70 9.51 7.26
C ARG A 52 -3.71 8.47 6.76
N LEU A 53 -3.78 7.30 7.39
CA LEU A 53 -4.77 6.27 7.10
C LEU A 53 -6.04 6.57 7.88
N TRP A 54 -7.15 6.74 7.16
CA TRP A 54 -8.41 7.14 7.77
C TRP A 54 -9.58 6.26 7.34
N LEU A 55 -10.39 5.88 8.33
CA LEU A 55 -11.66 5.19 8.14
C LEU A 55 -12.80 5.93 8.87
N PRO A 56 -14.02 5.89 8.32
CA PRO A 56 -15.21 6.25 9.07
C PRO A 56 -15.41 5.34 10.29
N ALA A 57 -16.00 5.87 11.36
CA ALA A 57 -16.20 5.13 12.61
C ALA A 57 -16.99 3.81 12.43
N SER A 58 -17.90 3.74 11.45
CA SER A 58 -18.64 2.51 11.12
C SER A 58 -17.75 1.36 10.62
N TYR A 59 -16.56 1.69 10.11
CA TYR A 59 -15.59 0.74 9.56
C TYR A 59 -14.31 0.65 10.40
N ALA A 60 -14.31 1.13 11.65
CA ALA A 60 -13.13 1.10 12.52
C ALA A 60 -12.56 -0.32 12.75
N HIS A 61 -13.39 -1.35 12.63
CA HIS A 61 -12.98 -2.76 12.71
C HIS A 61 -12.07 -3.20 11.55
N LEU A 62 -12.03 -2.45 10.44
CA LEU A 62 -11.18 -2.73 9.28
C LEU A 62 -9.85 -1.96 9.32
N GLN A 63 -9.52 -1.31 10.43
CA GLN A 63 -8.32 -0.48 10.53
C GLN A 63 -7.05 -1.29 10.23
N ASP A 64 -6.94 -2.51 10.75
CA ASP A 64 -5.78 -3.37 10.52
C ASP A 64 -5.64 -3.74 9.05
N GLN A 65 -6.75 -4.00 8.36
CA GLN A 65 -6.76 -4.24 6.92
C GLN A 65 -6.34 -3.00 6.14
N LEU A 66 -6.74 -1.79 6.56
CA LEU A 66 -6.25 -0.56 5.90
C LEU A 66 -4.74 -0.39 6.08
N VAL A 67 -4.19 -0.73 7.25
CA VAL A 67 -2.74 -0.72 7.50
C VAL A 67 -2.04 -1.76 6.62
N LEU A 68 -2.59 -2.98 6.50
CA LEU A 68 -2.07 -4.02 5.59
C LEU A 68 -2.10 -3.56 4.13
N ALA A 69 -3.20 -2.95 3.68
CA ALA A 69 -3.32 -2.38 2.35
C ALA A 69 -2.23 -1.34 2.09
N ALA A 70 -2.00 -0.43 3.04
CA ALA A 70 -0.96 0.58 2.95
C ALA A 70 0.45 -0.02 2.90
N ARG A 71 0.74 -1.03 3.74
CA ARG A 71 2.02 -1.76 3.71
C ARG A 71 2.22 -2.46 2.37
N ARG A 72 1.16 -3.07 1.82
CA ARG A 72 1.19 -3.72 0.52
C ARG A 72 1.42 -2.73 -0.61
N ALA A 73 0.79 -1.55 -0.53
CA ALA A 73 0.99 -0.47 -1.49
C ALA A 73 2.43 0.04 -1.50
N ALA A 74 3.04 0.21 -0.32
CA ALA A 74 4.43 0.66 -0.16
C ALA A 74 5.47 -0.33 -0.75
N ARG A 75 5.10 -1.60 -0.93
CA ARG A 75 5.95 -2.61 -1.59
C ARG A 75 5.88 -2.57 -3.12
N HIS A 76 5.00 -1.75 -3.70
CA HIS A 76 4.90 -1.61 -5.15
C HIS A 76 6.11 -0.86 -5.71
N GLU A 77 6.66 -1.33 -6.84
CA GLU A 77 7.91 -0.79 -7.43
C GLU A 77 7.86 0.72 -7.72
N ASP A 78 6.70 1.20 -8.12
CA ASP A 78 6.45 2.61 -8.42
C ASP A 78 6.06 3.45 -7.19
N CYS A 79 5.83 2.87 -6.01
CA CYS A 79 5.40 3.63 -4.83
C CYS A 79 6.60 4.09 -4.01
N GLN A 80 6.93 5.38 -4.05
CA GLN A 80 8.01 5.97 -3.24
C GLN A 80 7.57 6.26 -1.79
N GLU A 81 6.33 6.74 -1.61
CA GLU A 81 5.76 7.08 -0.30
C GLU A 81 4.24 6.87 -0.35
N VAL A 82 3.67 6.40 0.77
CA VAL A 82 2.22 6.36 0.97
C VAL A 82 1.75 7.70 1.55
N LEU A 83 0.96 8.43 0.76
CA LEU A 83 0.48 9.75 1.14
C LEU A 83 -0.81 9.68 1.96
N TYR A 84 -1.72 8.78 1.59
CA TYR A 84 -3.05 8.71 2.17
C TYR A 84 -3.70 7.36 1.89
N GLY A 85 -4.56 6.90 2.80
CA GLY A 85 -5.36 5.70 2.60
C GLY A 85 -6.77 5.88 3.15
N ARG A 86 -7.77 5.42 2.40
CA ARG A 86 -9.19 5.47 2.81
C ARG A 86 -9.99 4.27 2.36
N LEU A 87 -11.17 4.13 2.94
CA LEU A 87 -12.22 3.28 2.36
C LEU A 87 -12.57 3.80 0.97
N ASN A 88 -12.61 2.90 0.01
CA ASN A 88 -13.09 3.17 -1.33
C ASN A 88 -14.62 3.05 -1.34
N GLU A 89 -15.30 4.18 -1.54
CA GLU A 89 -16.76 4.27 -1.48
C GLU A 89 -17.44 3.70 -2.74
N TYR A 90 -16.69 3.51 -3.82
CA TYR A 90 -17.22 2.95 -5.05
C TYR A 90 -17.44 1.45 -4.88
N ARG A 91 -18.70 1.04 -4.99
CA ARG A 91 -19.07 -0.37 -5.06
C ARG A 91 -18.42 -0.98 -6.29
N THR A 92 -17.52 -1.91 -6.02
CA THR A 92 -16.92 -2.78 -7.02
C THR A 92 -17.87 -3.94 -7.30
N GLU A 93 -17.62 -4.70 -8.37
CA GLU A 93 -18.44 -5.85 -8.76
C GLU A 93 -18.57 -6.93 -7.66
N ARG A 94 -17.67 -6.92 -6.68
CA ARG A 94 -17.59 -7.91 -5.61
C ARG A 94 -18.43 -7.59 -4.36
N ASP A 95 -19.12 -6.43 -4.33
CA ASP A 95 -19.94 -5.98 -3.19
C ASP A 95 -19.23 -6.05 -1.81
N GLU A 96 -17.90 -5.95 -1.82
CA GLU A 96 -17.05 -6.04 -0.63
C GLU A 96 -16.32 -4.71 -0.36
N PRO A 97 -15.91 -4.42 0.89
CA PRO A 97 -15.13 -3.23 1.18
C PRO A 97 -13.77 -3.29 0.47
N SER A 98 -13.38 -2.16 -0.10
CA SER A 98 -12.05 -1.98 -0.68
C SER A 98 -11.41 -0.72 -0.13
N PHE A 99 -10.09 -0.65 -0.19
CA PHE A 99 -9.29 0.46 0.29
C PHE A 99 -8.54 1.08 -0.88
N ALA A 100 -8.59 2.40 -0.99
CA ALA A 100 -7.79 3.16 -1.95
C ALA A 100 -6.59 3.77 -1.23
N ILE A 101 -5.39 3.40 -1.68
CA ILE A 101 -4.12 3.89 -1.15
C ILE A 101 -3.45 4.76 -2.20
N MET A 102 -3.25 6.04 -1.88
CA MET A 102 -2.59 7.01 -2.74
C MET A 102 -1.08 6.96 -2.52
N CYS A 103 -0.36 6.54 -3.56
CA CYS A 103 1.09 6.49 -3.61
C CYS A 103 1.67 7.68 -4.38
N MET A 104 2.80 8.18 -3.93
CA MET A 104 3.65 9.08 -4.71
C MET A 104 4.56 8.25 -5.63
N LYS A 105 4.50 8.47 -6.94
CA LYS A 105 5.41 7.84 -7.91
C LYS A 105 6.65 8.66 -8.17
N ASP A 106 6.49 9.97 -8.28
CA ASP A 106 7.56 10.95 -8.33
C ASP A 106 7.08 12.29 -7.74
N VAL A 107 7.94 13.29 -7.69
CA VAL A 107 7.66 14.62 -7.10
C VAL A 107 6.41 15.31 -7.70
N ARG A 108 5.93 14.88 -8.86
CA ARG A 108 4.83 15.49 -9.61
C ARG A 108 3.68 14.52 -9.91
N THR A 109 3.86 13.22 -9.69
CA THR A 109 2.85 12.21 -10.04
C THR A 109 2.48 11.33 -8.86
N THR A 110 1.17 11.09 -8.73
CA THR A 110 0.58 10.18 -7.76
C THR A 110 -0.29 9.17 -8.49
N PHE A 111 -0.52 8.03 -7.86
CA PHE A 111 -1.42 7.00 -8.35
C PHE A 111 -2.11 6.29 -7.19
N ASP A 112 -3.30 5.78 -7.45
CA ASP A 112 -4.07 5.02 -6.46
C ASP A 112 -3.90 3.52 -6.71
N GLN A 113 -3.64 2.78 -5.64
CA GLN A 113 -3.74 1.33 -5.60
C GLN A 113 -5.01 0.96 -4.83
N VAL A 114 -5.77 0.00 -5.35
CA VAL A 114 -7.02 -0.47 -4.73
C VAL A 114 -6.85 -1.91 -4.26
N PHE A 115 -7.14 -2.15 -2.99
CA PHE A 115 -7.07 -3.48 -2.38
C PHE A 115 -8.44 -3.87 -1.82
N PHE A 116 -8.85 -5.11 -2.05
CA PHE A 116 -10.08 -5.65 -1.48
C PHE A 116 -9.82 -6.25 -0.10
N ALA A 117 -10.78 -6.14 0.82
CA ALA A 117 -10.61 -6.68 2.17
C ALA A 117 -10.32 -8.19 2.18
N SER A 118 -10.99 -8.96 1.33
CA SER A 118 -10.77 -10.41 1.21
C SER A 118 -9.37 -10.81 0.74
N GLU A 119 -8.65 -9.93 0.03
CA GLU A 119 -7.28 -10.17 -0.44
C GLU A 119 -6.22 -9.90 0.63
N LEU A 120 -6.63 -9.25 1.72
CA LEU A 120 -5.81 -8.91 2.88
C LEU A 120 -6.05 -9.88 4.04
N ASP A 121 -7.17 -10.60 4.01
CA ASP A 121 -7.48 -11.65 4.98
C ASP A 121 -6.43 -12.76 4.92
N GLY A 122 -5.65 -12.89 6.00
CA GLY A 122 -4.56 -13.86 6.13
C GLY A 122 -3.14 -13.28 6.03
N GLU A 123 -2.98 -12.00 5.71
CA GLU A 123 -1.68 -11.32 5.84
C GLU A 123 -1.53 -10.82 7.30
N SER A 124 -0.54 -11.34 8.03
CA SER A 124 -0.28 -10.86 9.39
C SER A 124 0.50 -9.53 9.35
N LEU A 125 0.14 -8.60 10.23
CA LEU A 125 0.94 -7.39 10.47
C LEU A 125 2.32 -7.70 11.09
N ASP A 126 2.51 -8.89 11.64
CA ASP A 126 3.75 -9.30 12.30
C ASP A 126 4.67 -10.13 11.40
N GLU A 127 4.30 -10.41 10.16
CA GLU A 127 5.15 -11.19 9.24
C GLU A 127 6.10 -10.27 8.45
N PRO A 128 7.39 -10.15 8.84
CA PRO A 128 8.40 -9.84 7.84
C PRO A 128 8.33 -10.95 6.81
N ARG A 129 8.34 -10.62 5.52
CA ARG A 129 8.54 -11.62 4.45
C ARG A 129 9.92 -12.24 4.66
N GLN A 130 10.00 -13.28 5.49
CA GLN A 130 11.17 -14.10 5.64
C GLN A 130 11.38 -14.77 4.29
N GLN A 131 12.33 -14.25 3.52
CA GLN A 131 12.86 -14.98 2.39
C GLN A 131 13.35 -16.31 2.95
N PRO A 132 12.91 -17.45 2.39
CA PRO A 132 13.31 -18.75 2.91
C PRO A 132 14.82 -18.80 2.95
N THR A 133 15.37 -19.14 4.11
CA THR A 133 16.83 -19.19 4.29
C THR A 133 17.42 -20.23 3.34
N SER A 134 18.72 -20.14 3.02
CA SER A 134 19.36 -21.13 2.14
C SER A 134 19.23 -22.56 2.67
N GLU A 135 19.17 -22.73 3.99
CA GLU A 135 18.94 -24.01 4.66
C GLU A 135 17.51 -24.52 4.47
N GLU A 136 16.53 -23.64 4.59
CA GLU A 136 15.11 -23.95 4.39
C GLU A 136 14.79 -24.30 2.92
N LEU A 137 15.43 -23.60 1.97
CA LEU A 137 15.37 -23.96 0.55
C LEU A 137 15.96 -25.35 0.28
N GLU A 138 17.04 -25.72 0.96
CA GLU A 138 17.65 -27.04 0.80
C GLU A 138 16.78 -28.14 1.42
N GLN A 139 16.15 -27.89 2.56
CA GLN A 139 15.16 -28.79 3.16
C GLN A 139 13.95 -29.00 2.23
N LEU A 140 13.44 -27.93 1.61
CA LEU A 140 12.34 -28.02 0.63
C LEU A 140 12.74 -28.84 -0.61
N ARG A 141 13.97 -28.69 -1.10
CA ARG A 141 14.50 -29.54 -2.20
C ARG A 141 14.58 -31.00 -1.80
N GLY A 142 15.06 -31.32 -0.60
CA GLY A 142 15.13 -32.68 -0.08
C GLY A 142 13.76 -33.35 0.01
N LEU A 143 12.76 -32.62 0.51
CA LEU A 143 11.38 -33.11 0.60
C LEU A 143 10.77 -33.39 -0.78
N LEU A 144 10.95 -32.49 -1.76
CA LEU A 144 10.47 -32.70 -3.14
C LEU A 144 11.13 -33.89 -3.83
N GLN A 145 12.43 -34.13 -3.58
CA GLN A 145 13.14 -35.30 -4.11
C GLN A 145 12.68 -36.61 -3.46
N SER A 146 12.34 -36.59 -2.17
CA SER A 146 11.82 -37.76 -1.45
C SER A 146 10.41 -38.18 -1.87
N VAL A 147 9.63 -37.25 -2.45
CA VAL A 147 8.24 -37.47 -2.89
C VAL A 147 8.15 -37.88 -4.36
N ALA A 148 9.24 -37.78 -5.14
CA ALA A 148 9.28 -38.31 -6.51
C ALA A 148 9.20 -39.85 -6.47
N PRO A 149 8.08 -40.48 -6.88
CA PRO A 149 8.00 -41.92 -6.85
C PRO A 149 8.89 -42.47 -7.96
N ASN A 150 9.68 -43.47 -7.59
CA ASN A 150 10.38 -44.45 -8.41
C ASN A 150 9.66 -44.73 -9.75
N ARG A 151 9.86 -43.87 -10.77
CA ARG A 151 9.56 -44.19 -12.16
C ARG A 151 10.71 -45.07 -12.65
N ARG A 152 10.57 -46.38 -12.42
CA ARG A 152 11.26 -47.40 -13.21
C ARG A 152 11.13 -47.03 -14.68
N ALA A 153 12.26 -46.70 -15.30
CA ALA A 153 12.35 -46.62 -16.75
C ALA A 153 12.03 -48.00 -17.33
N PRO A 154 11.14 -48.13 -18.33
CA PRO A 154 10.93 -49.37 -19.04
C PRO A 154 12.09 -49.52 -20.03
N GLY A 155 13.01 -50.42 -19.73
CA GLY A 155 14.22 -50.57 -20.55
C GLY A 155 15.14 -51.68 -20.03
N SER A 156 14.61 -52.89 -19.94
CA SER A 156 15.42 -54.11 -19.99
C SER A 156 14.56 -55.19 -20.63
N GLU A 157 14.96 -55.55 -21.85
CA GLU A 157 14.41 -56.60 -22.68
C GLU A 157 14.62 -57.99 -22.04
N ASP A 158 13.85 -58.95 -22.55
CA ASP A 158 13.84 -60.40 -22.26
C ASP A 158 13.14 -60.86 -20.96
N ASP A 159 11.84 -61.19 -21.09
CA ASP A 159 11.43 -62.60 -21.14
C ASP A 159 9.93 -62.71 -21.50
N ALA A 160 9.63 -63.69 -22.36
CA ALA A 160 8.32 -63.98 -22.90
C ALA A 160 7.33 -64.44 -21.81
N ASP A 161 6.10 -63.91 -21.81
CA ASP A 161 4.91 -64.75 -21.72
C ASP A 161 3.61 -64.01 -22.08
N GLU A 162 2.72 -64.82 -22.60
CA GLU A 162 1.48 -64.59 -23.33
C GLU A 162 0.34 -64.00 -22.46
N ALA A 163 -0.32 -62.94 -22.92
CA ALA A 163 -1.76 -62.70 -22.67
C ALA A 163 -2.29 -61.58 -23.57
N ALA A 164 -3.05 -61.96 -24.59
CA ALA A 164 -3.86 -61.06 -25.39
C ALA A 164 -4.87 -60.32 -24.49
N VAL A 165 -4.87 -58.98 -24.54
CA VAL A 165 -5.98 -58.17 -24.03
C VAL A 165 -6.48 -57.30 -25.18
N ASP A 166 -7.62 -57.76 -25.69
CA ASP A 166 -8.56 -57.12 -26.60
C ASP A 166 -8.72 -55.61 -26.30
N MET A 167 -8.36 -54.76 -27.29
CA MET A 167 -8.64 -53.34 -27.27
C MET A 167 -9.90 -53.05 -28.08
N THR A 168 -11.06 -53.14 -27.44
CA THR A 168 -12.29 -52.55 -27.96
C THR A 168 -12.59 -51.24 -27.23
N PRO A 169 -12.68 -50.08 -27.93
CA PRO A 169 -13.10 -48.82 -27.32
C PRO A 169 -14.62 -48.83 -27.05
N PRO A 170 -15.12 -48.18 -25.98
CA PRO A 170 -16.56 -48.12 -25.73
C PRO A 170 -17.24 -47.12 -26.68
N GLU A 171 -18.25 -47.58 -27.42
CA GLU A 171 -19.21 -46.69 -28.07
C GLU A 171 -20.06 -45.98 -27.00
N VAL A 172 -20.07 -44.65 -27.06
CA VAL A 172 -20.97 -43.80 -26.27
C VAL A 172 -22.19 -43.53 -27.14
N PHE A 173 -23.36 -44.01 -26.72
CA PHE A 173 -24.66 -43.59 -27.25
C PHE A 173 -25.08 -42.26 -26.64
#